data_AF-A0A957K0X7-F1
#
_entry.id   AF-A0A957K0X7-F1
#
_cell.length_a   1.000
_cell.length_b   1.000
_cell.length_c   1.000
_cell.angle_alpha   90.00
_cell.angle_beta   90.00
_cell.angle_gamma   90.00
#
_symmetry.space_group_name_H-M   'P 1'
#
loop_
_entity.id
_entity.type
_entity.pdbx_description
1 polymer ?
#
loop_
_entity_poly.entity_id
_entity_poly.type
_entity_poly.pdbx_seq_one_letter_code
_entity_poly.pdbx_strand_id
1 'polypeptide(L)'
;PLLLLLGLNDRAAFLASRPEHYLIGLTCFLFPADSLAGAKLVWLGIWFWAATSKLNHHFPSVITVMLSNSGLIRSTWLRRRLYRHFPDDLRPSRLATTLAHAGTVTEYLFPLLLLFGGLSTGRIFGLASPITLLGLLLMTGFHAFITSNFPMAVPLEWNVMMVYGGYLLFGYHAGVWPFGLSSPWLAAALFLALVVVPAAGNLWPGWISFLLGMRFYAGNWVYSIWLFRDEAEEAIARQVTTTSPLLPAQLKNMYDPDTITSLLHKVIA
;
A
#
# COMPACT_ATOMS: atom_id res chain seq x y z
N PRO A 1 23.13 6.83 8.07
CA PRO A 1 23.79 7.99 7.40
C PRO A 1 23.92 7.83 5.88
N LEU A 2 24.33 6.67 5.37
CA LEU A 2 24.53 6.44 3.92
C LEU A 2 23.27 6.73 3.09
N LEU A 3 22.10 6.26 3.54
CA LEU A 3 20.85 6.47 2.80
C LEU A 3 20.46 7.96 2.71
N LEU A 4 20.71 8.75 3.76
CA LEU A 4 20.46 10.19 3.74
C LEU A 4 21.40 10.90 2.76
N LEU A 5 22.68 10.50 2.72
CA LEU A 5 23.64 11.04 1.77
C LEU A 5 23.31 10.64 0.33
N LEU A 6 22.81 9.43 0.11
CA LEU A 6 22.33 8.98 -1.19
C LEU A 6 21.22 9.89 -1.72
N GLY A 7 20.27 10.31 -0.88
CA GLY A 7 19.19 11.23 -1.28
C GLY A 7 19.64 12.59 -1.79
N LEU A 8 20.86 13.03 -1.45
CA LEU A 8 21.44 14.27 -1.99
C LEU A 8 21.95 14.10 -3.43
N ASN A 9 22.36 12.89 -3.81
CA ASN A 9 23.00 12.60 -5.10
C ASN A 9 22.08 11.85 -6.07
N ASP A 10 21.41 10.81 -5.58
CA ASP A 10 20.50 9.96 -6.35
C ASP A 10 19.12 9.89 -5.66
N ARG A 11 18.22 10.75 -6.14
CA ARG A 11 16.84 10.80 -5.66
C ARG A 11 16.03 9.56 -6.06
N ALA A 12 16.36 8.92 -7.19
CA ALA A 12 15.63 7.76 -7.66
C ALA A 12 15.90 6.57 -6.75
N ALA A 13 17.17 6.28 -6.48
CA ALA A 13 17.56 5.21 -5.55
C ALA A 13 17.06 5.49 -4.13
N PHE A 14 17.14 6.75 -3.66
CA PHE A 14 16.59 7.14 -2.36
C PHE A 14 15.07 6.92 -2.27
N LEU A 15 14.28 7.38 -3.24
CA LEU A 15 12.83 7.17 -3.21
C LEU A 15 12.47 5.68 -3.40
N ALA A 16 13.21 4.95 -4.23
CA ALA A 16 13.02 3.51 -4.42
C ALA A 16 13.31 2.70 -3.14
N SER A 17 14.18 3.21 -2.26
CA SER A 17 14.44 2.58 -0.97
C SER A 17 13.32 2.79 0.07
N ARG A 18 12.26 3.53 -0.27
CA ARG A 18 11.09 3.78 0.60
C ARG A 18 11.47 4.29 2.00
N PRO A 19 12.23 5.39 2.08
CA PRO A 19 12.83 5.89 3.31
C PRO A 19 11.77 6.24 4.35
N GLU A 20 10.57 6.63 3.93
CA GLU A 20 9.43 6.86 4.82
C GLU A 20 9.05 5.63 5.68
N HIS A 21 9.46 4.43 5.27
CA HIS A 21 9.31 3.18 6.04
C HIS A 21 10.64 2.70 6.60
N TYR A 22 11.58 2.39 5.71
CA TYR A 22 12.75 1.59 6.07
C TYR A 22 13.82 2.44 6.76
N LEU A 23 13.93 3.74 6.48
CA LEU A 23 14.84 4.60 7.25
C LEU A 23 14.35 4.73 8.70
N ILE A 24 13.05 4.85 8.91
CA ILE A 24 12.46 4.92 10.25
C ILE A 24 12.67 3.59 10.99
N GLY A 25 12.41 2.46 10.33
CA GLY A 25 12.71 1.13 10.88
C GLY A 25 14.20 0.92 11.21
N LEU A 26 15.11 1.37 10.33
CA LEU A 26 16.56 1.31 10.55
C LEU A 26 17.00 2.17 11.74
N THR A 27 16.33 3.30 11.97
CA THR A 27 16.62 4.19 13.11
C THR A 27 16.38 3.47 14.45
N CYS A 28 15.41 2.56 14.54
CA CYS A 28 15.18 1.75 15.74
C CYS A 28 16.42 0.92 16.14
N PHE A 29 17.22 0.46 15.17
CA PHE A 29 18.43 -0.32 15.45
C PHE A 29 19.59 0.51 16.01
N LEU A 30 19.50 1.85 15.99
CA LEU A 30 20.43 2.72 16.71
C LEU A 30 20.18 2.70 18.23
N PHE A 31 19.07 2.12 18.67
CA PHE A 31 18.68 1.96 20.08
C PHE A 31 18.50 0.46 20.38
N PRO A 32 19.58 -0.30 20.64
CA PRO A 32 19.52 -1.76 20.72
C PRO A 32 18.47 -2.30 21.70
N ALA A 33 18.33 -1.67 22.87
CA ALA A 33 17.37 -2.04 23.90
C ALA A 33 15.90 -1.88 23.47
N ASP A 34 15.61 -0.92 22.58
CA ASP A 34 14.26 -0.59 22.14
C ASP A 34 13.98 -1.03 20.70
N SER A 35 14.96 -1.63 20.02
CA SER A 35 14.94 -1.90 18.58
C SER A 35 13.70 -2.67 18.13
N LEU A 36 13.34 -3.75 18.84
CA LEU A 36 12.17 -4.57 18.53
C LEU A 36 10.85 -3.84 18.82
N ALA A 37 10.75 -3.14 19.96
CA ALA A 37 9.55 -2.38 20.32
C ALA A 37 9.31 -1.24 19.31
N GLY A 38 10.36 -0.49 18.96
CA GLY A 38 10.32 0.54 17.94
C GLY A 38 9.94 -0.01 16.57
N ALA A 39 10.55 -1.12 16.13
CA ALA A 39 10.20 -1.75 14.85
C ALA A 39 8.73 -2.20 14.81
N LYS A 40 8.16 -2.71 15.91
CA LYS A 40 6.72 -3.01 16.00
C LYS A 40 5.87 -1.77 15.79
N LEU A 41 6.21 -0.64 16.42
CA LEU A 41 5.49 0.61 16.22
C LEU A 41 5.56 1.09 14.78
N VAL A 42 6.71 0.94 14.11
CA VAL A 42 6.83 1.25 12.68
C VAL A 42 5.86 0.40 11.87
N TRP A 43 5.86 -0.94 12.04
CA TRP A 43 4.92 -1.81 11.33
C TRP A 43 3.45 -1.47 11.59
N LEU A 44 3.08 -1.23 12.85
CA LEU A 44 1.72 -0.82 13.22
C LEU A 44 1.34 0.51 12.57
N GLY A 45 2.23 1.50 12.61
CA GLY A 45 2.01 2.81 11.99
C GLY A 45 1.82 2.70 10.48
N ILE A 46 2.64 1.89 9.82
CA ILE A 46 2.52 1.65 8.37
C ILE A 46 1.17 1.06 8.02
N TRP A 47 0.76 -0.04 8.68
CA TRP A 47 -0.54 -0.67 8.41
C TRP A 47 -1.71 0.26 8.74
N PHE A 48 -1.62 1.00 9.84
CA PHE A 48 -2.65 1.96 10.22
C PHE A 48 -2.84 3.05 9.16
N TRP A 49 -1.75 3.69 8.70
CA TRP A 49 -1.85 4.74 7.68
C TRP A 49 -2.15 4.18 6.29
N ALA A 50 -1.72 2.96 5.98
CA ALA A 50 -2.13 2.27 4.76
C ALA A 50 -3.65 2.02 4.73
N ALA A 51 -4.25 1.59 5.84
CA ALA A 51 -5.70 1.50 5.99
C ALA A 51 -6.37 2.89 5.93
N THR A 52 -5.80 3.89 6.62
CA THR A 52 -6.31 5.27 6.65
C THR A 52 -6.39 5.88 5.26
N SER A 53 -5.37 5.63 4.43
CA SER A 53 -5.33 6.14 3.07
C SER A 53 -6.57 5.72 2.26
N LYS A 54 -7.19 4.58 2.58
CA LYS A 54 -8.34 4.00 1.87
C LYS A 54 -9.69 4.59 2.28
N LEU A 55 -9.72 5.47 3.29
CA LEU A 55 -10.91 6.19 3.74
C LEU A 55 -11.27 7.34 2.80
N ASN A 56 -11.59 7.03 1.55
CA ASN A 56 -11.94 8.02 0.53
C ASN A 56 -12.89 7.43 -0.54
N HIS A 57 -13.43 8.31 -1.39
CA HIS A 57 -14.35 7.92 -2.46
C HIS A 57 -13.69 7.25 -3.68
N HIS A 58 -12.36 7.36 -3.80
CA HIS A 58 -11.56 6.79 -4.88
C HIS A 58 -11.23 5.30 -4.67
N PHE A 59 -11.08 4.85 -3.43
CA PHE A 59 -10.68 3.46 -3.15
C PHE A 59 -11.62 2.38 -3.74
N PRO A 60 -12.97 2.56 -3.76
CA PRO A 60 -13.86 1.66 -4.49
C PRO A 60 -13.49 1.46 -5.97
N SER A 61 -13.04 2.53 -6.65
CA SER A 61 -12.57 2.46 -8.04
C SER A 61 -11.31 1.61 -8.17
N VAL A 62 -10.39 1.76 -7.23
CA VAL A 62 -9.16 0.94 -7.18
C VAL A 62 -9.50 -0.53 -7.01
N ILE A 63 -10.42 -0.88 -6.11
CA ILE A 63 -10.88 -2.26 -5.94
C ILE A 63 -11.55 -2.81 -7.19
N THR A 64 -12.39 -2.03 -7.87
CA THR A 64 -13.01 -2.42 -9.14
C THR A 64 -11.95 -2.81 -10.18
N VAL A 65 -10.95 -1.96 -10.39
CA VAL A 65 -9.89 -2.20 -11.40
C VAL A 65 -8.99 -3.35 -10.97
N MET A 66 -8.58 -3.39 -9.69
CA MET A 66 -7.70 -4.41 -9.13
C MET A 66 -8.31 -5.81 -9.28
N LEU A 67 -9.61 -5.96 -8.96
CA LEU A 67 -10.31 -7.23 -9.06
C LEU A 67 -10.64 -7.61 -10.52
N SER A 68 -10.92 -6.64 -11.38
CA SER A 68 -11.16 -6.90 -12.81
C SER A 68 -9.91 -7.46 -13.49
N ASN A 69 -8.74 -6.98 -13.07
CA ASN A 69 -7.43 -7.43 -13.56
C ASN A 69 -6.84 -8.61 -12.77
N SER A 70 -7.60 -9.22 -11.87
CA SER A 70 -7.09 -10.33 -11.05
C SER A 70 -6.67 -11.53 -11.91
N GLY A 71 -5.47 -12.07 -11.66
CA GLY A 71 -5.01 -13.31 -12.29
C GLY A 71 -5.78 -14.54 -11.81
N LEU A 72 -6.32 -14.47 -10.58
CA LEU A 72 -7.11 -15.53 -9.94
C LEU A 72 -8.61 -15.39 -10.19
N ILE A 73 -9.14 -14.16 -10.18
CA ILE A 73 -10.57 -13.91 -10.45
C ILE A 73 -10.79 -13.77 -11.96
N ARG A 74 -11.07 -14.90 -12.62
CA ARG A 74 -11.32 -14.99 -14.06
C ARG A 74 -12.80 -15.00 -14.47
N SER A 75 -13.72 -14.98 -13.49
CA SER A 75 -15.16 -15.01 -13.75
C SER A 75 -15.63 -13.69 -14.36
N THR A 76 -16.04 -13.71 -15.63
CA THR A 76 -16.59 -12.55 -16.35
C THR A 76 -17.85 -12.01 -15.68
N TRP A 77 -18.68 -12.89 -15.11
CA TRP A 77 -19.87 -12.49 -14.35
C TRP A 77 -19.49 -11.65 -13.12
N LEU A 78 -18.48 -12.08 -12.37
CA LEU A 78 -18.03 -11.35 -11.17
C LEU A 78 -17.41 -10.00 -11.55
N ARG A 79 -16.60 -9.96 -12.62
CA ARG A 79 -16.02 -8.71 -13.12
C ARG A 79 -17.09 -7.70 -13.50
N ARG A 80 -18.12 -8.12 -14.25
CA ARG A 80 -19.26 -7.25 -14.61
C ARG A 80 -20.01 -6.71 -13.39
N ARG A 81 -20.14 -7.51 -12.32
CA ARG A 81 -20.78 -7.10 -11.06
C ARG A 81 -19.99 -6.05 -10.27
N LEU A 82 -18.72 -5.82 -10.57
CA LEU A 82 -17.92 -4.76 -9.95
C LEU A 82 -18.27 -3.35 -10.49
N TYR A 83 -18.98 -3.29 -11.60
CA TYR A 83 -19.44 -2.06 -12.25
C TYR A 83 -20.94 -1.84 -12.03
N ARG A 84 -21.40 -0.59 -12.04
CA ARG A 84 -22.83 -0.26 -11.85
C ARG A 84 -23.71 -0.86 -12.95
N HIS A 85 -23.30 -0.69 -14.20
CA HIS A 85 -24.01 -1.23 -15.36
C HIS A 85 -23.05 -1.49 -16.52
N PHE A 86 -22.32 -2.60 -16.51
CA PHE A 86 -21.40 -2.93 -17.61
C PHE A 86 -22.18 -3.27 -18.90
N PRO A 87 -21.79 -2.76 -20.08
CA PRO A 87 -20.61 -1.92 -20.35
C PRO A 87 -20.85 -0.40 -20.27
N ASP A 88 -22.08 0.06 -20.10
CA ASP A 88 -22.48 1.47 -20.27
C ASP A 88 -22.12 2.41 -19.09
N ASP A 89 -21.97 1.87 -17.87
CA ASP A 89 -21.58 2.61 -16.66
C ASP A 89 -20.51 1.84 -15.88
N LEU A 90 -19.26 2.28 -16.06
CA LEU A 90 -18.05 1.72 -15.44
C LEU A 90 -17.73 2.31 -14.06
N ARG A 91 -18.64 3.06 -13.43
CA ARG A 91 -18.45 3.50 -12.04
C ARG A 91 -18.52 2.30 -11.08
N PRO A 92 -17.89 2.39 -9.89
CA PRO A 92 -17.90 1.28 -8.92
C PRO A 92 -19.32 0.93 -8.48
N SER A 93 -19.62 -0.37 -8.46
CA SER A 93 -20.89 -0.90 -7.99
C SER A 93 -20.95 -0.92 -6.45
N ARG A 94 -22.14 -1.21 -5.90
CA ARG A 94 -22.28 -1.46 -4.45
C ARG A 94 -21.40 -2.61 -3.97
N LEU A 95 -21.20 -3.64 -4.80
CA LEU A 95 -20.32 -4.76 -4.47
C LEU A 95 -18.87 -4.27 -4.31
N ALA A 96 -18.38 -3.49 -5.28
CA ALA A 96 -17.02 -2.95 -5.22
C ALA A 96 -16.83 -2.03 -3.99
N THR A 97 -17.80 -1.16 -3.71
CA THR A 97 -17.78 -0.31 -2.51
C THR A 97 -17.76 -1.13 -1.22
N THR A 98 -18.59 -2.17 -1.10
CA THR A 98 -18.59 -3.05 0.08
C THR A 98 -17.25 -3.78 0.24
N LEU A 99 -16.68 -4.30 -0.86
CA LEU A 99 -15.37 -4.96 -0.83
C LEU A 99 -14.24 -3.99 -0.44
N ALA A 100 -14.32 -2.73 -0.88
CA ALA A 100 -13.38 -1.69 -0.49
C ALA A 100 -13.44 -1.37 1.01
N HIS A 101 -14.65 -1.22 1.56
CA HIS A 101 -14.80 -1.03 3.00
C HIS A 101 -14.37 -2.26 3.79
N ALA A 102 -14.71 -3.48 3.34
CA ALA A 102 -14.29 -4.72 3.98
C ALA A 102 -12.76 -4.83 4.01
N GLY A 103 -12.07 -4.56 2.89
CA GLY A 103 -10.62 -4.54 2.84
C GLY A 103 -10.01 -3.51 3.79
N THR A 104 -10.58 -2.31 3.85
CA THR A 104 -10.12 -1.25 4.77
C THR A 104 -10.29 -1.66 6.24
N VAL A 105 -11.44 -2.26 6.59
CA VAL A 105 -11.71 -2.76 7.96
C VAL A 105 -10.76 -3.90 8.31
N THR A 106 -10.53 -4.85 7.40
CA THR A 106 -9.56 -5.93 7.61
C THR A 106 -8.17 -5.40 7.87
N GLU A 107 -7.76 -4.35 7.15
CA GLU A 107 -6.44 -3.73 7.29
C GLU A 107 -6.25 -2.97 8.59
N TYR A 108 -7.31 -2.40 9.17
CA TYR A 108 -7.28 -1.92 10.55
C TYR A 108 -7.33 -3.04 11.58
N LEU A 109 -8.01 -4.14 11.27
CA LEU A 109 -8.27 -5.20 12.24
C LEU A 109 -7.02 -6.04 12.54
N PHE A 110 -6.29 -6.50 11.53
CA PHE A 110 -5.13 -7.36 11.78
C PHE A 110 -4.01 -6.69 12.61
N PRO A 111 -3.64 -5.39 12.45
CA PRO A 111 -2.61 -4.80 13.31
C PRO A 111 -3.08 -4.68 14.76
N LEU A 112 -4.39 -4.44 15.00
CA LEU A 112 -4.96 -4.44 16.35
C LEU A 112 -4.92 -5.85 16.97
N LEU A 113 -5.28 -6.89 16.22
CA LEU A 113 -5.15 -8.28 16.67
C LEU A 113 -3.71 -8.62 17.01
N LEU A 114 -2.75 -8.20 16.19
CA LEU A 114 -1.33 -8.46 16.44
C LEU A 114 -0.80 -7.67 17.65
N LEU A 115 -1.26 -6.44 17.85
CA LEU A 115 -0.91 -5.62 19.02
C LEU A 115 -1.41 -6.26 20.32
N PHE A 116 -2.69 -6.62 20.38
CA PHE A 116 -3.29 -7.18 21.59
C PHE A 116 -3.03 -8.68 21.76
N GLY A 117 -2.67 -9.38 20.67
CA GLY A 117 -2.33 -10.80 20.71
C GLY A 117 -1.10 -11.11 21.56
N GLY A 118 -0.15 -10.16 21.65
CA GLY A 118 1.00 -10.25 22.56
C GLY A 118 0.64 -10.19 24.05
N LEU A 119 -0.54 -9.67 24.40
CA LEU A 119 -1.06 -9.66 25.77
C LEU A 119 -1.89 -10.91 26.11
N SER A 120 -2.24 -11.71 25.09
CA SER A 120 -3.08 -12.89 25.24
C SER A 120 -2.25 -14.10 25.69
N THR A 121 -2.80 -14.87 26.63
CA THR A 121 -2.17 -16.10 27.16
C THR A 121 -2.69 -17.35 26.43
N GLY A 122 -1.96 -18.45 26.59
CA GLY A 122 -2.25 -19.72 25.91
C GLY A 122 -1.61 -19.80 24.52
N ARG A 123 -1.38 -21.04 24.04
CA ARG A 123 -0.79 -21.28 22.72
C ARG A 123 -1.58 -22.36 21.98
N ILE A 124 -1.93 -22.08 20.73
CA ILE A 124 -2.50 -23.08 19.81
C ILE A 124 -1.34 -23.86 19.19
N PHE A 125 -1.34 -25.19 19.36
CA PHE A 125 -0.28 -26.09 18.89
C PHE A 125 1.14 -25.68 19.31
N GLY A 126 1.29 -24.96 20.43
CA GLY A 126 2.58 -24.43 20.88
C GLY A 126 3.14 -23.27 20.04
N LEU A 127 2.38 -22.73 19.08
CA LEU A 127 2.85 -21.69 18.15
C LEU A 127 2.69 -20.28 18.70
N ALA A 128 1.45 -19.81 18.85
CA ALA A 128 1.12 -18.46 19.28
C ALA A 128 -0.23 -18.42 20.02
N SER A 129 -0.54 -17.29 20.67
CA SER A 129 -1.87 -17.07 21.22
C SER A 129 -2.93 -17.14 20.12
N PRO A 130 -4.18 -17.53 20.42
CA PRO A 130 -5.26 -17.56 19.44
C PRO A 130 -5.42 -16.23 18.68
N ILE A 131 -5.28 -15.11 19.40
CA ILE A 131 -5.42 -13.77 18.85
C ILE A 131 -4.25 -13.44 17.90
N THR A 132 -3.00 -13.73 18.31
CA THR A 132 -1.83 -13.54 17.44
C THR A 132 -1.93 -14.40 16.19
N LEU A 133 -2.34 -15.68 16.32
CA LEU A 133 -2.49 -16.57 15.18
C LEU A 133 -3.55 -16.07 14.20
N LEU A 134 -4.71 -15.63 14.71
CA LEU A 134 -5.75 -15.03 13.88
C LEU A 134 -5.25 -13.75 13.18
N GLY A 135 -4.55 -12.87 13.89
CA GLY A 135 -3.95 -11.67 13.32
C GLY A 135 -2.95 -12.00 12.20
N LEU A 136 -2.07 -12.98 12.41
CA LEU A 136 -1.09 -13.41 11.41
C LEU A 136 -1.75 -14.03 10.18
N LEU A 137 -2.78 -14.87 10.37
CA LEU A 137 -3.52 -15.48 9.27
C LEU A 137 -4.31 -14.45 8.46
N LEU A 138 -5.00 -13.53 9.13
CA LEU A 138 -5.72 -12.44 8.47
C LEU A 138 -4.77 -11.51 7.71
N MET A 139 -3.67 -11.10 8.34
CA MET A 139 -2.63 -10.28 7.71
C MET A 139 -2.07 -10.99 6.47
N THR A 140 -1.66 -12.26 6.60
CA THR A 140 -1.09 -13.03 5.49
C THR A 140 -2.09 -13.23 4.36
N GLY A 141 -3.35 -13.57 4.68
CA GLY A 141 -4.41 -13.72 3.70
C GLY A 141 -4.71 -12.42 2.95
N PHE A 142 -4.75 -11.28 3.67
CA PHE A 142 -4.94 -9.95 3.09
C PHE A 142 -3.79 -9.58 2.13
N HIS A 143 -2.56 -9.78 2.57
CA HIS A 143 -1.35 -9.53 1.78
C HIS A 143 -1.22 -10.47 0.57
N ALA A 144 -1.60 -11.74 0.72
CA ALA A 144 -1.68 -12.71 -0.38
C ALA A 144 -2.78 -12.34 -1.39
N PHE A 145 -3.94 -11.90 -0.92
CA PHE A 145 -5.00 -11.40 -1.78
C PHE A 145 -4.51 -10.21 -2.61
N ILE A 146 -3.88 -9.20 -2.00
CA ILE A 146 -3.30 -8.07 -2.73
C ILE A 146 -2.28 -8.56 -3.77
N THR A 147 -1.37 -9.46 -3.39
CA THR A 147 -0.34 -10.02 -4.28
C THR A 147 -0.95 -10.75 -5.49
N SER A 148 -2.10 -11.40 -5.30
CA SER A 148 -2.77 -12.19 -6.34
C SER A 148 -3.51 -11.37 -7.40
N ASN A 149 -3.75 -10.08 -7.14
CA ASN A 149 -4.37 -9.19 -8.11
C ASN A 149 -3.28 -8.49 -8.92
N PHE A 150 -3.40 -8.52 -10.26
CA PHE A 150 -2.28 -8.23 -11.17
C PHE A 150 -1.67 -6.84 -10.90
N PRO A 151 -0.33 -6.74 -10.86
CA PRO A 151 0.39 -5.60 -10.30
C PRO A 151 0.49 -4.46 -11.32
N MET A 152 -0.60 -3.73 -11.53
CA MET A 152 -0.43 -2.32 -11.87
C MET A 152 0.10 -1.66 -10.59
N ALA A 153 1.42 -1.45 -10.58
CA ALA A 153 2.38 -1.35 -9.47
C ALA A 153 1.93 -1.44 -7.99
N VAL A 154 1.55 -2.65 -7.57
CA VAL A 154 1.72 -3.02 -6.17
C VAL A 154 3.23 -3.22 -5.92
N PRO A 155 3.84 -2.54 -4.93
CA PRO A 155 5.23 -2.82 -4.52
C PRO A 155 5.27 -4.20 -3.84
N LEU A 156 5.52 -5.25 -4.63
CA LEU A 156 5.48 -6.65 -4.19
C LEU A 156 6.54 -6.94 -3.12
N GLU A 157 7.71 -6.31 -3.24
CA GLU A 157 8.79 -6.41 -2.26
C GLU A 157 8.35 -5.91 -0.88
N TRP A 158 7.55 -4.84 -0.84
CA TRP A 158 6.99 -4.33 0.41
C TRP A 158 5.92 -5.27 0.97
N ASN A 159 5.10 -5.86 0.10
CA ASN A 159 4.09 -6.81 0.51
C ASN A 159 4.74 -8.01 1.24
N VAL A 160 5.81 -8.57 0.67
CA VAL A 160 6.62 -9.62 1.31
C VAL A 160 7.24 -9.15 2.62
N MET A 161 7.81 -7.94 2.66
CA MET A 161 8.44 -7.41 3.88
C MET A 161 7.44 -7.20 5.02
N MET A 162 6.21 -6.75 4.70
CA MET A 162 5.16 -6.60 5.71
C MET A 162 4.77 -7.95 6.31
N VAL A 163 4.60 -8.99 5.48
CA VAL A 163 4.31 -10.36 5.96
C VAL A 163 5.45 -10.89 6.81
N TYR A 164 6.68 -10.79 6.32
CA TYR A 164 7.88 -11.22 7.06
C TYR A 164 7.98 -10.52 8.42
N GLY A 165 7.87 -9.19 8.45
CA GLY A 165 7.91 -8.42 9.69
C GLY A 165 6.73 -8.74 10.61
N GLY A 166 5.55 -9.07 10.08
CA GLY A 166 4.42 -9.57 10.83
C GLY A 166 4.77 -10.84 11.62
N TYR A 167 5.29 -11.85 10.93
CA TYR A 167 5.71 -13.11 11.56
C TYR A 167 6.90 -12.93 12.50
N LEU A 168 7.91 -12.14 12.13
CA LEU A 168 9.10 -11.92 12.95
C LEU A 168 8.76 -11.12 14.22
N LEU A 169 8.12 -9.96 14.07
CA LEU A 169 7.89 -9.03 15.18
C LEU A 169 6.72 -9.49 16.05
N PHE A 170 5.59 -9.87 15.46
CA PHE A 170 4.36 -10.19 16.21
C PHE A 170 4.15 -11.67 16.44
N GLY A 171 4.79 -12.54 15.64
CA GLY A 171 4.81 -13.98 15.88
C GLY A 171 5.98 -14.40 16.79
N TYR A 172 7.20 -14.36 16.27
CA TYR A 172 8.40 -14.82 16.99
C TYR A 172 8.72 -13.94 18.21
N HIS A 173 8.67 -12.63 18.05
CA HIS A 173 8.88 -11.68 19.15
C HIS A 173 7.58 -11.21 19.81
N ALA A 174 6.51 -12.02 19.82
CA ALA A 174 5.19 -11.64 20.35
C ALA A 174 5.25 -11.01 21.77
N GLY A 175 6.12 -11.51 22.64
CA GLY A 175 6.27 -11.05 24.03
C GLY A 175 6.86 -9.65 24.22
N VAL A 176 7.39 -9.01 23.16
CA VAL A 176 7.91 -7.63 23.25
C VAL A 176 6.75 -6.63 23.13
N TRP A 177 6.53 -5.81 24.15
CA TRP A 177 5.48 -4.78 24.12
C TRP A 177 5.90 -3.58 23.25
N PRO A 178 5.13 -3.17 22.22
CA PRO A 178 5.53 -2.08 21.32
C PRO A 178 5.70 -0.72 22.01
N PHE A 179 4.88 -0.42 23.02
CA PHE A 179 4.91 0.86 23.73
C PHE A 179 5.84 0.87 24.95
N GLY A 180 6.66 -0.18 25.13
CA GLY A 180 7.63 -0.30 26.21
C GLY A 180 8.98 0.36 25.90
N LEU A 181 9.00 1.48 25.16
CA LEU A 181 10.24 2.18 24.81
C LEU A 181 10.86 2.82 26.04
N SER A 182 12.15 2.59 26.25
CA SER A 182 12.93 3.22 27.34
C SER A 182 13.55 4.55 26.94
N SER A 183 13.93 4.71 25.67
CA SER A 183 14.53 5.94 25.13
C SER A 183 13.47 7.00 24.80
N PRO A 184 13.44 8.16 25.49
CA PRO A 184 12.52 9.25 25.16
C PRO A 184 12.81 9.85 23.78
N TRP A 185 14.07 9.79 23.31
CA TRP A 185 14.48 10.29 22.00
C TRP A 185 13.90 9.44 20.87
N LEU A 186 13.95 8.11 21.01
CA LEU A 186 13.34 7.21 20.03
C LEU A 186 11.82 7.36 20.03
N ALA A 187 11.21 7.44 21.22
CA ALA A 187 9.76 7.65 21.34
C ALA A 187 9.30 8.95 20.65
N ALA A 188 10.01 10.06 20.86
CA ALA A 188 9.71 11.33 20.21
C ALA A 188 9.89 11.26 18.69
N ALA A 189 10.98 10.64 18.21
CA ALA A 189 11.23 10.46 16.78
C ALA A 189 10.15 9.60 16.10
N LEU A 190 9.75 8.50 16.72
CA LEU A 190 8.68 7.64 16.21
C LEU A 190 7.32 8.32 16.27
N PHE A 191 7.00 9.08 17.33
CA PHE A 191 5.76 9.84 17.39
C PHE A 191 5.68 10.89 16.27
N LEU A 192 6.77 11.62 16.03
CA LEU A 192 6.85 12.58 14.93
C LEU A 192 6.67 11.89 13.57
N ALA A 193 7.41 10.82 13.32
CA ALA A 193 7.42 10.14 12.02
C ALA A 193 6.15 9.32 11.74
N LEU A 194 5.57 8.69 12.76
CA LEU A 194 4.45 7.75 12.60
C LEU A 194 3.09 8.38 12.92
N VAL A 195 3.03 9.54 13.55
CA VAL A 195 1.75 10.20 13.90
C VAL A 195 1.69 11.60 13.30
N VAL A 196 2.60 12.48 13.69
CA VAL A 196 2.51 13.90 13.34
C VAL A 196 2.67 14.12 11.84
N VAL A 197 3.71 13.57 11.21
CA VAL A 197 3.99 13.78 9.78
C VAL A 197 2.88 13.19 8.89
N PRO A 198 2.43 11.93 9.06
CA PRO A 198 1.34 11.41 8.26
C PRO A 198 0.02 12.12 8.51
N ALA A 199 -0.32 12.47 9.75
CA ALA A 199 -1.55 13.21 10.07
C ALA A 199 -1.55 14.59 9.41
N ALA A 200 -0.47 15.35 9.57
CA ALA A 200 -0.30 16.63 8.91
C ALA A 200 -0.36 16.48 7.38
N GLY A 201 0.20 15.41 6.82
CA GLY A 201 0.13 15.11 5.38
C GLY A 201 -1.26 14.79 4.86
N ASN A 202 -2.18 14.37 5.72
CA ASN A 202 -3.59 14.19 5.38
C ASN A 202 -4.40 15.47 5.58
N LEU A 203 -4.06 16.31 6.57
CA LEU A 203 -4.75 17.59 6.83
C LEU A 203 -4.32 18.70 5.85
N TRP A 204 -3.04 18.73 5.47
CA TRP A 204 -2.45 19.76 4.61
C TRP A 204 -1.72 19.15 3.41
N PRO A 205 -2.47 18.51 2.49
CA PRO A 205 -1.89 17.73 1.38
C PRO A 205 -1.08 18.56 0.36
N GLY A 206 -1.24 19.89 0.35
CA GLY A 206 -0.47 20.81 -0.49
C GLY A 206 0.92 21.16 0.07
N TRP A 207 1.16 20.90 1.37
CA TRP A 207 2.41 21.25 2.06
C TRP A 207 3.31 20.05 2.30
N ILE A 208 2.71 18.87 2.47
CA ILE A 208 3.44 17.64 2.81
C ILE A 208 3.26 16.63 1.69
N SER A 209 4.39 16.03 1.30
CA SER A 209 4.50 15.04 0.24
C SER A 209 3.45 13.93 0.38
N PHE A 210 2.92 13.51 -0.77
CA PHE A 210 2.02 12.37 -0.89
C PHE A 210 2.59 11.08 -0.27
N LEU A 211 3.91 10.89 -0.35
CA LEU A 211 4.62 9.75 0.24
C LEU A 211 4.63 9.83 1.76
N LEU A 212 5.00 10.98 2.33
CA LEU A 212 5.05 11.18 3.78
C LEU A 212 3.66 11.15 4.42
N GLY A 213 2.63 11.56 3.68
CA GLY A 213 1.23 11.44 4.08
C GLY A 213 0.66 10.02 3.94
N MET A 214 1.43 9.05 3.43
CA MET A 214 1.02 7.65 3.25
C MET A 214 -0.20 7.46 2.33
N ARG A 215 -0.55 8.48 1.53
CA ARG A 215 -1.80 8.52 0.75
C ARG A 215 -1.78 7.59 -0.47
N PHE A 216 -0.59 7.21 -0.94
CA PHE A 216 -0.41 6.32 -2.10
C PHE A 216 -0.90 4.89 -1.85
N TYR A 217 -1.10 4.48 -0.59
CA TYR A 217 -1.59 3.14 -0.25
C TYR A 217 -3.05 2.88 -0.63
N ALA A 218 -3.82 3.93 -0.96
CA ALA A 218 -5.14 3.79 -1.54
C ALA A 218 -5.09 3.35 -3.01
N GLY A 219 -3.90 3.30 -3.62
CA GLY A 219 -3.72 3.10 -5.04
C GLY A 219 -3.81 4.41 -5.81
N ASN A 220 -2.80 4.69 -6.62
CA ASN A 220 -2.77 5.78 -7.60
C ASN A 220 -2.99 5.28 -9.03
N TRP A 221 -3.37 4.01 -9.18
CA TRP A 221 -3.79 3.39 -10.43
C TRP A 221 -5.04 4.09 -10.91
N VAL A 222 -4.81 5.08 -11.76
CA VAL A 222 -5.86 5.84 -12.41
C VAL A 222 -6.77 4.85 -13.15
N TYR A 223 -8.04 5.21 -13.30
CA TYR A 223 -8.75 4.93 -14.53
C TYR A 223 -7.83 5.25 -15.72
N SER A 224 -7.09 4.26 -16.23
CA SER A 224 -6.15 4.44 -17.35
C SER A 224 -6.89 4.71 -18.67
N ILE A 225 -8.23 4.69 -18.66
CA ILE A 225 -9.06 5.17 -19.76
C ILE A 225 -9.35 6.65 -19.56
N TRP A 226 -8.60 7.47 -20.25
CA TRP A 226 -8.93 8.87 -20.47
C TRP A 226 -9.53 8.99 -21.87
N LEU A 227 -10.74 9.56 -21.95
CA LEU A 227 -11.33 9.91 -23.22
C LEU A 227 -10.89 11.34 -23.56
N PHE A 228 -9.79 11.45 -24.30
CA PHE A 228 -9.36 12.71 -24.86
C PHE A 228 -10.14 13.02 -26.13
N ARG A 229 -10.52 14.28 -26.30
CA ARG A 229 -11.12 14.77 -27.55
C ARG A 229 -10.00 15.36 -28.42
N ASP A 230 -10.04 15.07 -29.71
CA ASP A 230 -9.13 15.64 -30.71
C ASP A 230 -7.65 15.50 -30.29
N GLU A 231 -6.86 16.57 -30.40
CA GLU A 231 -5.43 16.62 -30.06
C GLU A 231 -5.16 16.87 -28.57
N ALA A 232 -6.16 16.72 -27.67
CA ALA A 232 -5.99 17.05 -26.26
C ALA A 232 -4.87 16.22 -25.58
N GLU A 233 -4.70 14.95 -25.95
CA GLU A 233 -3.60 14.11 -25.45
C GLU A 233 -2.24 14.70 -25.85
N GLU A 234 -2.08 15.09 -27.11
CA GLU A 234 -0.85 15.68 -27.63
C GLU A 234 -0.58 17.07 -27.04
N ALA A 235 -1.63 17.88 -26.87
CA ALA A 235 -1.54 19.19 -26.24
C ALA A 235 -1.03 19.07 -24.80
N ILE A 236 -1.56 18.10 -24.03
CA ILE A 236 -1.09 17.80 -22.67
C ILE A 236 0.37 17.32 -22.72
N ALA A 237 0.71 16.39 -23.62
CA ALA A 237 2.08 15.89 -23.75
C ALA A 237 3.10 16.98 -24.12
N ARG A 238 2.69 18.00 -24.88
CA ARG A 238 3.53 19.17 -25.25
C ARG A 238 3.69 20.18 -24.11
N GLN A 239 2.67 20.34 -23.27
CA GLN A 239 2.62 21.41 -22.25
C GLN A 239 2.98 20.95 -20.84
N VAL A 240 2.81 19.66 -20.53
CA VAL A 240 3.09 19.11 -19.21
C VAL A 240 4.44 18.41 -19.24
N THR A 241 5.38 18.90 -18.43
CA THR A 241 6.64 18.20 -18.21
C THR A 241 6.36 16.92 -17.41
N THR A 242 6.42 15.78 -18.08
CA THR A 242 6.32 14.46 -17.44
C THR A 242 7.70 13.84 -17.26
N THR A 243 7.84 12.98 -16.25
CA THR A 243 9.09 12.20 -16.05
C THR A 243 9.28 11.14 -17.13
N SER A 244 8.19 10.73 -17.80
CA SER A 244 8.19 9.78 -18.92
C SER A 244 7.01 10.07 -19.87
N PRO A 245 7.13 9.71 -21.17
CA PRO A 245 6.01 9.80 -22.11
C PRO A 245 4.82 8.93 -21.69
N LEU A 246 3.63 9.13 -22.27
CA LEU A 246 2.50 8.22 -22.07
C LEU A 246 2.82 6.80 -22.57
N LEU A 247 2.14 5.80 -22.02
CA LEU A 247 2.40 4.38 -22.33
C LEU A 247 2.37 4.07 -23.85
N PRO A 248 1.40 4.58 -24.65
CA PRO A 248 1.44 4.38 -26.10
C PRO A 248 2.72 4.93 -26.74
N ALA A 249 3.18 6.11 -26.34
CA ALA A 249 4.39 6.74 -26.87
C ALA A 249 5.67 5.97 -26.46
N GLN A 250 5.71 5.40 -25.25
CA GLN A 250 6.81 4.52 -24.84
C GLN A 250 6.85 3.23 -25.66
N LEU A 251 5.69 2.64 -25.93
CA LEU A 251 5.56 1.37 -26.67
C LEU A 251 5.73 1.52 -28.18
N LYS A 252 5.55 2.72 -28.74
CA LYS A 252 5.66 3.01 -30.18
C LYS A 252 7.02 2.62 -30.79
N ASN A 253 8.08 2.61 -29.97
CA ASN A 253 9.40 2.19 -30.41
C ASN A 253 9.58 0.65 -30.45
N MET A 254 8.62 -0.10 -29.90
CA MET A 254 8.70 -1.56 -29.74
C MET A 254 7.60 -2.31 -30.50
N TYR A 255 6.44 -1.68 -30.69
CA TYR A 255 5.23 -2.32 -31.22
C TYR A 255 4.52 -1.43 -32.24
N ASP A 256 3.81 -2.04 -33.17
CA ASP A 256 2.92 -1.35 -34.09
C ASP A 256 1.66 -0.82 -33.37
N PRO A 257 0.94 0.17 -33.94
CA PRO A 257 -0.23 0.79 -33.30
C PRO A 257 -1.35 -0.18 -32.90
N ASP A 258 -1.61 -1.21 -33.70
CA ASP A 258 -2.67 -2.19 -33.42
C ASP A 258 -2.28 -3.09 -32.25
N THR A 259 -1.02 -3.51 -32.19
CA THR A 259 -0.48 -4.25 -31.05
C THR A 259 -0.52 -3.43 -29.77
N ILE A 260 -0.15 -2.13 -29.83
CA ILE A 260 -0.23 -1.23 -28.66
C ILE A 260 -1.66 -1.13 -28.16
N THR A 261 -2.62 -0.88 -29.05
CA THR A 261 -4.04 -0.77 -28.72
C THR A 261 -4.56 -2.08 -28.09
N SER A 262 -4.20 -3.22 -28.66
CA SER A 262 -4.55 -4.54 -28.15
C SER A 262 -3.95 -4.81 -26.76
N LEU A 263 -2.69 -4.45 -26.53
CA LEU A 263 -2.03 -4.59 -25.23
C LEU A 263 -2.71 -3.71 -24.17
N LEU A 264 -3.03 -2.46 -24.48
CA LEU A 264 -3.73 -1.55 -23.58
C LEU A 264 -5.13 -2.07 -23.23
N HIS A 265 -5.86 -2.61 -24.20
CA HIS A 265 -7.18 -3.21 -23.94
C HIS A 265 -7.11 -4.42 -22.99
N LYS A 266 -6.05 -5.23 -23.05
CA LYS A 266 -5.87 -6.39 -22.16
C LYS A 266 -5.54 -6.04 -20.72
N VAL A 267 -4.97 -4.86 -20.49
CA VAL A 267 -4.60 -4.37 -19.14
C VAL A 267 -5.77 -3.65 -18.45
N ILE A 268 -6.83 -3.34 -19.21
CA ILE A 268 -7.91 -2.46 -18.77
C ILE A 268 -9.28 -3.16 -18.72
N ALA A 269 -9.45 -4.33 -19.36
CA ALA A 269 -10.73 -5.08 -19.46
C ALA A 269 -10.84 -6.35 -18.58
#